data_AF-A0A7V2WDH3-F1
#
_entry.id   AF-A0A7V2WDH3-F1
#
_cell.length_a   1.000
_cell.length_b   1.000
_cell.length_c   1.000
_cell.angle_alpha   90.00
_cell.angle_beta   90.00
_cell.angle_gamma   90.00
#
_symmetry.space_group_name_H-M   'P 1'
#
loop_
_entity.id
_entity.type
_entity.pdbx_description
1 polymer ?
#
loop_
_entity_poly.entity_id
_entity_poly.type
_entity_poly.pdbx_seq_one_letter_code
_entity_poly.pdbx_strand_id
1 'polypeptide(L)'
;GFFDTRKTDIHGTGISPLELTSRLLFDQWHLEEDEEDFTVMKIMVEGKKEEKQLRYTFDLYDRYDPKTRTHSMARTTAYAASQAVRLMVSGHPIPQGINVPEQLGRNQQIVDFMLSGLAERNVVYKTTVK
;
A
#
# COMPACT_ATOMS: atom_id res chain seq x y z
N GLY A 1 28.55 8.21 6.51
CA GLY A 1 28.19 7.81 5.12
C GLY A 1 26.94 8.57 4.68
N PHE A 2 26.49 8.43 3.43
CA PHE A 2 25.35 9.21 2.88
C PHE A 2 24.02 9.08 3.65
N PHE A 3 23.83 8.01 4.42
CA PHE A 3 22.62 7.81 5.25
C PHE A 3 22.84 8.06 6.75
N ASP A 4 23.95 8.69 7.14
CA ASP A 4 24.22 9.01 8.56
C ASP A 4 23.35 10.21 9.00
N THR A 5 22.71 10.08 10.16
CA THR A 5 21.88 11.12 10.77
C THR A 5 22.71 12.12 11.57
N ARG A 6 23.93 11.75 11.99
CA ARG A 6 24.81 12.66 12.75
C ARG A 6 25.29 13.78 11.85
N LYS A 7 25.20 15.00 12.37
CA LYS A 7 25.70 16.18 11.68
C LYS A 7 27.22 16.14 11.59
N THR A 8 27.72 16.43 10.40
CA THR A 8 29.14 16.61 10.13
C THR A 8 29.39 18.08 9.88
N ASP A 9 30.46 18.64 10.42
CA ASP A 9 30.81 20.03 10.15
C ASP A 9 31.39 20.14 8.73
N ILE A 10 30.81 21.04 7.93
CA ILE A 10 31.33 21.43 6.64
C ILE A 10 31.38 22.96 6.64
N HIS A 11 32.60 23.51 6.78
CA HIS A 11 32.85 24.96 6.84
C HIS A 11 32.01 25.69 7.91
N GLY A 12 31.86 25.12 9.11
CA GLY A 12 31.08 25.73 10.20
C GLY A 12 29.57 25.51 10.09
N THR A 13 29.11 24.79 9.08
CA THR A 13 27.70 24.39 8.92
C THR A 13 27.55 22.91 9.23
N GLY A 14 26.76 22.59 10.25
CA GLY A 14 26.45 21.20 10.61
C GLY A 14 25.38 20.61 9.68
N ILE A 15 25.79 19.72 8.77
CA ILE A 15 24.91 19.08 7.78
C ILE A 15 24.80 17.58 8.09
N SER A 16 23.58 17.04 8.12
CA SER A 16 23.37 15.59 8.12
C SER A 16 23.53 15.06 6.69
N PRO A 17 24.41 14.06 6.46
CA PRO A 17 24.50 13.39 5.18
C PRO A 17 23.16 12.84 4.69
N LEU A 18 22.33 12.29 5.60
CA LEU A 18 20.99 11.79 5.27
C LEU A 18 20.08 12.90 4.73
N GLU A 19 20.01 14.04 5.41
CA GLU A 19 19.18 15.17 5.00
C GLU A 19 19.63 15.70 3.63
N LEU A 20 20.93 15.90 3.44
CA LEU A 20 21.49 16.36 2.16
C LEU A 20 21.19 15.37 1.03
N THR A 21 21.48 14.09 1.25
CA THR A 21 21.25 13.03 0.25
C THR A 21 19.78 12.94 -0.11
N SER A 22 18.89 12.98 0.88
CA SER A 22 17.44 12.93 0.67
C SER A 22 16.95 14.12 -0.14
N ARG A 23 17.44 15.33 0.15
CA ARG A 23 17.09 16.56 -0.59
C ARG A 23 17.52 16.46 -2.06
N LEU A 24 18.75 16.02 -2.32
CA LEU A 24 19.27 15.87 -3.67
C LEU A 24 18.52 14.80 -4.47
N LEU A 25 18.25 13.64 -3.85
CA LEU A 25 17.52 12.56 -4.52
C LEU A 25 16.06 12.93 -4.77
N PHE A 26 15.43 13.65 -3.84
CA PHE A 26 14.04 14.09 -4.03
C PHE A 26 13.90 14.94 -5.29
N ASP A 27 14.76 15.94 -5.50
CA ASP A 27 14.67 16.78 -6.71
C ASP A 27 14.94 16.00 -8.01
N GLN A 28 15.75 14.94 -7.96
CA GLN A 28 16.13 14.20 -9.15
C GLN A 28 15.16 13.05 -9.48
N TRP A 29 14.48 12.49 -8.48
CA TRP A 29 13.71 11.25 -8.58
C TRP A 29 12.23 11.43 -8.22
N HIS A 30 11.79 12.66 -7.95
CA HIS A 30 10.37 12.94 -7.77
C HIS A 30 9.63 12.69 -9.09
N LEU A 31 8.55 11.89 -9.01
CA LEU A 31 7.69 11.59 -10.13
C LEU A 31 6.83 12.81 -10.47
N GLU A 32 6.86 13.23 -11.74
CA GLU A 32 5.95 14.25 -12.27
C GLU A 32 4.57 13.67 -12.59
N GLU A 33 3.53 14.50 -12.70
CA GLU A 33 2.12 14.06 -12.88
C GLU A 33 1.89 13.14 -14.09
N ASP A 34 2.74 13.27 -15.11
CA ASP A 34 2.64 12.55 -16.39
C ASP A 34 3.57 11.34 -16.46
N GLU A 35 4.36 11.07 -15.42
CA GLU A 35 5.26 9.93 -15.39
C GLU A 35 4.54 8.66 -14.93
N GLU A 36 4.63 7.62 -15.76
CA GLU A 36 3.98 6.35 -15.44
C GLU A 36 4.72 5.61 -14.32
N ASP A 37 3.97 5.09 -13.35
CA ASP A 37 4.44 4.15 -12.33
C ASP A 37 3.66 2.83 -12.40
N PHE A 38 4.14 1.85 -11.64
CA PHE A 38 3.43 0.59 -11.45
C PHE A 38 3.67 0.05 -10.04
N THR A 39 2.73 -0.75 -9.56
CA THR A 39 2.81 -1.40 -8.26
C THR A 39 2.64 -2.90 -8.45
N VAL A 40 3.61 -3.68 -7.95
CA VAL A 40 3.53 -5.13 -7.86
C VAL A 40 3.55 -5.50 -6.39
N MET A 41 2.55 -6.24 -5.94
CA MET A 41 2.52 -6.80 -4.60
C MET A 41 2.14 -8.28 -4.67
N LYS A 42 2.90 -9.12 -3.95
CA LYS A 42 2.65 -10.55 -3.81
C LYS A 42 2.66 -10.92 -2.34
N ILE A 43 1.53 -11.39 -1.85
CA ILE A 43 1.37 -11.88 -0.47
C ILE A 43 1.27 -13.39 -0.54
N MET A 44 2.15 -14.10 0.16
CA MET A 44 2.13 -15.56 0.25
C MET A 44 1.90 -15.97 1.70
N VAL A 45 0.88 -16.79 1.93
CA VAL A 45 0.53 -17.34 3.25
C VAL A 45 0.57 -18.85 3.16
N GLU A 46 1.50 -19.45 3.89
CA GLU A 46 1.70 -20.90 3.92
C GLU A 46 1.39 -21.46 5.30
N GLY A 47 0.68 -22.59 5.33
CA GLY A 47 0.31 -23.20 6.59
C GLY A 47 -0.36 -24.56 6.41
N LYS A 48 -0.79 -25.11 7.54
CA LYS A 48 -1.50 -26.37 7.60
C LYS A 48 -2.96 -26.10 7.96
N LYS A 49 -3.89 -26.59 7.14
CA LYS A 49 -5.33 -26.56 7.42
C LYS A 49 -5.86 -27.97 7.28
N GLU A 50 -6.47 -28.50 8.35
CA GLU A 50 -7.07 -29.85 8.34
C GLU A 50 -6.09 -30.92 7.81
N GLU A 51 -4.88 -30.94 8.37
CA GLU A 51 -3.80 -31.86 7.98
C GLU A 51 -3.19 -31.65 6.58
N LYS A 52 -3.72 -30.76 5.75
CA LYS A 52 -3.18 -30.43 4.42
C LYS A 52 -2.31 -29.19 4.47
N GLN A 53 -1.17 -29.25 3.79
CA GLN A 53 -0.33 -28.08 3.56
C GLN A 53 -0.94 -27.26 2.44
N LEU A 54 -1.20 -25.99 2.71
CA LEU A 54 -1.82 -25.05 1.77
C LEU A 54 -0.99 -23.78 1.67
N ARG A 55 -0.98 -23.19 0.47
CA ARG A 55 -0.41 -21.89 0.18
C ARG A 55 -1.45 -21.00 -0.49
N TYR A 56 -1.83 -19.93 0.18
CA TYR A 56 -2.59 -18.84 -0.41
C TYR A 56 -1.62 -17.82 -1.00
N THR A 57 -1.88 -17.37 -2.22
CA THR A 57 -1.13 -16.30 -2.88
C THR A 57 -2.11 -15.23 -3.32
N PHE A 58 -1.84 -13.98 -2.96
CA PHE A 58 -2.58 -12.81 -3.41
C PHE A 58 -1.64 -11.93 -4.24
N ASP A 59 -1.96 -11.75 -5.50
CA ASP A 59 -1.19 -10.95 -6.45
C ASP A 59 -1.95 -9.68 -6.81
N LEU A 60 -1.30 -8.53 -6.68
CA LEU A 60 -1.75 -7.24 -7.16
C LEU A 60 -0.73 -6.73 -8.18
N TYR A 61 -1.23 -6.39 -9.36
CA TYR A 61 -0.48 -5.67 -10.38
C TYR A 61 -1.33 -4.51 -10.85
N ASP A 62 -0.90 -3.30 -10.52
CA ASP A 62 -1.54 -2.05 -10.92
C ASP A 62 -0.54 -1.17 -11.68
N ARG A 63 -1.07 -0.29 -12.53
CA ARG A 63 -0.29 0.63 -13.38
C ARG A 63 -0.93 2.00 -13.34
N TYR A 64 -0.14 3.02 -13.66
CA TYR A 64 -0.63 4.36 -13.94
C TYR A 64 -1.89 4.35 -14.80
N ASP A 65 -2.87 5.15 -14.41
CA ASP A 65 -4.11 5.33 -15.16
C ASP A 65 -4.04 6.56 -16.07
N PRO A 66 -3.90 6.40 -17.39
CA PRO A 66 -3.90 7.54 -18.29
C PRO A 66 -5.26 8.26 -18.37
N LYS A 67 -6.37 7.59 -18.02
CA LYS A 67 -7.71 8.22 -18.07
C LYS A 67 -7.95 9.14 -16.88
N THR A 68 -7.48 8.73 -15.70
CA THR A 68 -7.67 9.50 -14.46
C THR A 68 -6.40 10.26 -14.04
N ARG A 69 -5.32 10.16 -14.83
CA ARG A 69 -3.99 10.72 -14.53
C ARG A 69 -3.56 10.42 -13.10
N THR A 70 -3.75 9.18 -12.66
CA THR A 70 -3.49 8.77 -11.28
C THR A 70 -2.45 7.65 -11.25
N HIS A 71 -1.39 7.87 -10.49
CA HIS A 71 -0.34 6.88 -10.23
C HIS A 71 -0.88 5.62 -9.56
N SER A 72 -0.29 4.47 -9.91
CA SER A 72 -0.54 3.16 -9.33
C SER A 72 -0.39 3.16 -7.81
N MET A 73 0.67 3.77 -7.28
CA MET A 73 0.87 3.87 -5.82
C MET A 73 -0.26 4.66 -5.13
N ALA A 74 -0.68 5.76 -5.76
CA ALA A 74 -1.78 6.59 -5.25
C ALA A 74 -3.10 5.82 -5.25
N ARG A 75 -3.41 5.09 -6.34
CA ARG A 75 -4.62 4.24 -6.44
C ARG A 75 -4.63 3.16 -5.37
N THR A 76 -3.56 2.37 -5.29
CA THR A 76 -3.46 1.21 -4.39
C THR A 76 -3.43 1.60 -2.90
N THR A 77 -3.08 2.85 -2.59
CA THR A 77 -3.10 3.38 -1.21
C THR A 77 -4.40 4.14 -0.89
N ALA A 78 -4.71 5.17 -1.67
CA ALA A 78 -5.81 6.09 -1.37
C ALA A 78 -7.17 5.43 -1.59
N TYR A 79 -7.31 4.53 -2.58
CA TYR A 79 -8.59 3.86 -2.78
C TYR A 79 -8.90 2.92 -1.63
N ALA A 80 -7.90 2.20 -1.09
CA ALA A 80 -8.08 1.39 0.11
C ALA A 80 -8.54 2.23 1.31
N ALA A 81 -7.88 3.38 1.55
CA ALA A 81 -8.30 4.32 2.59
C ALA A 81 -9.74 4.83 2.38
N SER A 82 -10.09 5.20 1.14
CA SER A 82 -11.44 5.66 0.81
C SER A 82 -12.51 4.57 0.96
N GLN A 83 -12.17 3.31 0.66
CA GLN A 83 -13.07 2.17 0.87
C GLN A 83 -13.28 1.88 2.36
N ALA A 84 -12.25 2.07 3.19
CA ALA A 84 -12.42 1.96 4.64
C ALA A 84 -13.40 3.02 5.18
N VAL A 85 -13.38 4.24 4.64
CA VAL A 85 -14.39 5.26 4.97
C VAL A 85 -15.80 4.82 4.54
N ARG A 86 -15.94 4.24 3.34
CA ARG A 86 -17.22 3.70 2.87
C ARG A 86 -17.71 2.55 3.75
N LEU A 87 -16.81 1.69 4.21
CA LEU A 87 -17.12 0.61 5.14
C LEU A 87 -17.72 1.18 6.44
N MET A 88 -17.16 2.26 6.99
CA MET A 88 -17.68 2.90 8.21
C MET A 88 -19.13 3.39 8.09
N VAL A 89 -19.57 3.79 6.90
CA VAL A 89 -20.94 4.28 6.66
C VAL A 89 -21.86 3.24 6.02
N SER A 90 -21.35 2.05 5.72
CA SER A 90 -22.09 0.98 5.02
C SER A 90 -23.09 0.21 5.90
N GLY A 91 -23.07 0.44 7.22
CA GLY A 91 -23.90 -0.30 8.18
C GLY A 91 -23.29 -1.63 8.65
N HIS A 92 -22.10 -2.01 8.18
CA HIS A 92 -21.38 -3.15 8.73
C HIS A 92 -21.00 -2.89 10.20
N PRO A 93 -21.13 -3.89 11.10
CA PRO A 93 -20.76 -3.73 12.50
C PRO A 93 -19.24 -3.61 12.62
N ILE A 94 -18.75 -2.42 12.97
CA ILE A 94 -17.35 -2.16 13.29
C ILE A 94 -17.24 -1.91 14.79
N PRO A 95 -16.33 -2.58 15.52
CA PRO A 95 -16.13 -2.34 16.95
C PRO A 95 -15.75 -0.88 17.22
N GLN A 96 -16.22 -0.31 18.34
CA GLN A 96 -15.80 1.03 18.74
C GLN A 96 -14.33 1.02 19.20
N GLY A 97 -13.58 2.05 18.83
CA GLY A 97 -12.19 2.25 19.24
C GLY A 97 -11.20 2.12 18.09
N ILE A 98 -9.94 1.83 18.42
CA ILE A 98 -8.87 1.66 17.43
C ILE A 98 -8.96 0.23 16.90
N ASN A 99 -9.25 0.11 15.60
CA ASN A 99 -9.28 -1.17 14.90
C ASN A 99 -8.17 -1.21 13.86
N VAL A 100 -7.39 -2.29 13.87
CA VAL A 100 -6.39 -2.56 12.83
C VAL A 100 -6.97 -3.48 11.75
N PRO A 101 -6.46 -3.42 10.50
CA PRO A 101 -6.96 -4.23 9.40
C PRO A 101 -7.04 -5.74 9.70
N GLU A 102 -6.11 -6.27 10.49
CA GLU A 102 -6.05 -7.68 10.88
C GLU A 102 -7.23 -8.10 11.78
N GLN A 103 -7.79 -7.16 12.56
CA GLN A 103 -8.98 -7.42 13.37
C GLN A 103 -10.23 -7.45 12.50
N LEU A 104 -10.35 -6.47 11.59
CA LEU A 104 -11.47 -6.38 10.66
C LEU A 104 -11.47 -7.51 9.63
N GLY A 105 -10.27 -7.91 9.17
CA GLY A 105 -10.07 -8.97 8.19
C GLY A 105 -10.46 -10.37 8.66
N ARG A 106 -10.76 -10.56 9.96
CA ARG A 106 -11.38 -11.80 10.46
C ARG A 106 -12.80 -11.98 9.96
N ASN A 107 -13.48 -10.90 9.59
CA ASN A 107 -14.81 -10.95 9.01
C ASN A 107 -14.71 -10.96 7.48
N GLN A 108 -15.04 -12.10 6.87
CA GLN A 108 -15.01 -12.28 5.42
C GLN A 108 -15.88 -11.25 4.68
N GLN A 109 -17.02 -10.83 5.25
CA GLN A 109 -17.89 -9.83 4.62
C GLN A 109 -17.20 -8.47 4.48
N ILE A 110 -16.39 -8.10 5.48
CA ILE A 110 -15.61 -6.86 5.45
C ILE A 110 -14.50 -6.97 4.39
N VAL A 111 -13.82 -8.11 4.33
CA VAL A 111 -12.78 -8.37 3.30
C VAL A 111 -13.39 -8.28 1.91
N ASP A 112 -14.53 -8.93 1.68
CA ASP A 112 -15.23 -8.94 0.40
C ASP A 112 -15.72 -7.54 0.00
N PHE A 113 -16.24 -6.76 0.97
CA PHE A 113 -16.64 -5.37 0.75
C PHE A 113 -15.45 -4.50 0.30
N MET A 114 -14.32 -4.62 1.00
CA MET A 114 -13.11 -3.87 0.65
C MET A 114 -12.58 -4.26 -0.73
N LEU A 115 -12.45 -5.56 -1.02
CA LEU A 115 -11.91 -6.05 -2.28
C LEU A 115 -12.83 -5.74 -3.47
N SER A 116 -14.15 -5.85 -3.30
CA SER A 116 -15.11 -5.49 -4.36
C SER A 116 -15.08 -4.00 -4.68
N GLY A 117 -15.05 -3.13 -3.66
CA GLY A 117 -14.95 -1.68 -3.87
C GLY A 117 -13.63 -1.24 -4.54
N LEU A 118 -12.54 -1.97 -4.31
CA LEU A 118 -11.27 -1.80 -5.03
C LEU A 118 -11.37 -2.30 -6.47
N ALA A 119 -12.00 -3.46 -6.70
CA ALA A 119 -12.18 -4.05 -8.02
C ALA A 119 -13.04 -3.18 -8.95
N GLU A 120 -14.07 -2.50 -8.43
CA GLU A 120 -14.85 -1.49 -9.17
C GLU A 120 -13.98 -0.36 -9.74
N ARG A 121 -12.84 -0.09 -9.11
CA ARG A 121 -11.86 0.93 -9.52
C ARG A 121 -10.66 0.31 -10.21
N ASN A 122 -10.81 -0.92 -10.71
CA ASN A 122 -9.78 -1.70 -11.41
C ASN A 122 -8.52 -2.00 -10.58
N VAL A 123 -8.57 -1.89 -9.24
CA VAL A 123 -7.50 -2.38 -8.36
C VAL A 123 -7.84 -3.82 -7.97
N VAL A 124 -7.29 -4.78 -8.73
CA VAL A 124 -7.73 -6.18 -8.68
C VAL A 124 -6.67 -7.07 -8.02
N TYR A 125 -7.09 -7.76 -6.96
CA TYR A 125 -6.30 -8.81 -6.31
C TYR A 125 -6.66 -10.17 -6.93
N LYS A 126 -5.64 -10.91 -7.36
CA LYS A 126 -5.77 -12.29 -7.87
C LYS A 126 -5.38 -13.28 -6.78
N THR A 127 -6.32 -14.10 -6.35
CA THR A 127 -6.10 -15.12 -5.32
C THR A 127 -5.87 -16.49 -5.96
N THR A 128 -4.80 -17.17 -5.57
CA THR A 128 -4.49 -18.56 -5.95
C THR A 128 -4.28 -19.40 -4.70
N VAL A 129 -4.84 -20.61 -4.66
CA VAL A 129 -4.63 -21.58 -3.58
C VAL A 129 -3.93 -22.81 -4.16
N LYS A 130 -2.82 -23.21 -3.54
CA LYS A 130 -2.05 -24.40 -3.89
C LYS A 130 -1.90 -25.32 -2.69
#